data_AF-A0AAV0BVU0-F1
#
_entry.id   AF-A0AAV0BVU0-F1
#
_cell.length_a   1.000
_cell.length_b   1.000
_cell.length_c   1.000
_cell.angle_alpha   90.00
_cell.angle_beta   90.00
_cell.angle_gamma   90.00
#
_symmetry.space_group_name_H-M   'P 1'
#
loop_
_entity.id
_entity.type
_entity.pdbx_description
1 polymer ?
#
loop_
_entity_poly.entity_id
_entity_poly.type
_entity_poly.pdbx_seq_one_letter_code
_entity_poly.pdbx_strand_id
1 'polypeptide(L)'
;MIDGENGSVVGMDTTLRMNGLYPTKELLKETLQLYAIQNKFQFRTKTSHPGVLHVVCIGKKCKWAVRGVRIEGTDSFEVRRFNSVHTCPIDCRMSGNRQATANIIGKLIKHQYMDASRKPYAPKSIMSDLGRQLGL
;
A
#
# COMPACT_ATOMS: atom_id res chain seq x y z
N MET A 1 -31.64 1.47 24.44
CA MET A 1 -30.32 2.13 24.43
C MET A 1 -29.32 1.04 24.72
N ILE A 2 -28.49 0.68 23.74
CA ILE A 2 -27.41 -0.29 23.92
C ILE A 2 -26.17 0.42 23.38
N ASP A 3 -25.28 0.78 24.29
CA ASP A 3 -23.94 1.27 23.99
C ASP A 3 -22.99 0.08 23.75
N GLY A 4 -22.04 0.28 22.83
CA GLY A 4 -20.71 -0.33 22.90
C GLY A 4 -20.53 -1.70 22.23
N GLU A 5 -19.90 -1.70 21.05
CA GLU A 5 -18.50 -2.17 20.97
C GLU A 5 -17.83 -1.65 19.69
N ASN A 6 -16.75 -0.90 19.90
CA ASN A 6 -15.84 -0.39 18.89
C ASN A 6 -15.05 -1.56 18.27
N GLY A 7 -15.54 -2.12 17.18
CA GLY A 7 -14.72 -2.89 16.25
C GLY A 7 -14.17 -1.94 15.20
N SER A 8 -12.93 -1.47 15.34
CA SER A 8 -12.23 -0.73 14.28
C SER A 8 -12.32 -1.52 12.98
N VAL A 9 -13.15 -1.04 12.05
CA VAL A 9 -13.11 -1.46 10.65
C VAL A 9 -11.74 -1.02 10.13
N VAL A 10 -10.79 -1.96 10.08
CA VAL A 10 -9.49 -1.71 9.46
C VAL A 10 -9.74 -1.64 7.95
N GLY A 11 -10.20 -0.48 7.49
CA GLY A 11 -10.07 -0.10 6.08
C GLY A 11 -8.59 -0.19 5.73
N MET A 12 -8.27 -0.64 4.52
CA MET A 12 -6.88 -0.63 4.05
C MET A 12 -6.39 0.81 3.95
N ASP A 13 -5.81 1.32 5.05
CA ASP A 13 -5.25 2.65 5.09
C ASP A 13 -4.01 2.68 4.20
N THR A 14 -4.22 3.29 3.04
CA THR A 14 -3.21 3.53 2.02
C THR A 14 -2.53 4.88 2.23
N THR A 15 -2.94 5.62 3.27
CA THR A 15 -2.41 6.93 3.57
C THR A 15 -1.04 6.80 4.21
N LEU A 16 -0.01 7.14 3.44
CA LEU A 16 1.33 7.31 3.97
C LEU A 16 1.48 8.73 4.53
N ARG A 17 1.86 8.86 5.80
CA ARG A 17 2.01 10.16 6.47
C ARG A 17 3.38 10.29 7.14
N MET A 18 3.92 11.50 7.13
CA MET A 18 5.06 11.85 7.99
C MET A 18 4.66 11.69 9.45
N ASN A 19 5.55 11.13 10.28
CA ASN A 19 5.32 10.75 11.68
C ASN A 19 4.21 9.70 11.87
N GLY A 20 3.77 9.04 10.79
CA GLY A 20 2.82 7.93 10.87
C GLY A 20 3.43 6.72 11.57
N LEU A 21 2.64 6.07 12.44
CA LEU A 21 3.03 4.88 13.20
C LEU A 21 2.44 3.62 12.58
N TYR A 22 3.28 2.61 12.41
CA TYR A 22 2.94 1.33 11.81
C TYR A 22 3.36 0.23 12.78
N PRO A 23 2.43 -0.60 13.29
CA PRO A 23 2.73 -1.64 14.29
C PRO A 23 3.87 -2.60 13.93
N THR A 24 4.11 -2.84 12.64
CA THR A 24 5.20 -3.71 12.18
C THR A 24 5.86 -3.15 10.93
N LYS A 25 7.08 -3.61 10.66
CA LYS A 25 7.79 -3.31 9.41
C LYS A 25 7.04 -3.81 8.18
N GLU A 26 6.40 -4.96 8.31
CA GLU A 26 5.60 -5.61 7.28
C GLU A 26 4.40 -4.73 6.93
N LEU A 27 3.68 -4.21 7.93
CA LEU A 27 2.54 -3.33 7.67
C LEU A 27 2.99 -2.04 6.97
N LEU A 28 4.08 -1.41 7.41
CA LEU A 28 4.64 -0.25 6.71
C LEU A 28 4.99 -0.57 5.25
N LYS A 29 5.56 -1.75 4.99
CA LYS A 29 5.89 -2.19 3.63
C LYS A 29 4.64 -2.39 2.78
N GLU A 30 3.58 -2.97 3.35
CA GLU A 30 2.30 -3.16 2.66
C GLU A 30 1.61 -1.83 2.35
N THR A 31 1.57 -0.89 3.32
CA THR A 31 1.05 0.47 3.08
C THR A 31 1.84 1.16 1.98
N LEU A 32 3.17 1.05 1.95
CA LEU A 32 4.00 1.59 0.88
C LEU A 32 3.67 0.97 -0.49
N GLN A 33 3.45 -0.35 -0.55
CA GLN A 33 3.07 -1.03 -1.79
C GLN A 33 1.71 -0.55 -2.30
N LEU A 34 0.72 -0.46 -1.43
CA LEU A 34 -0.61 0.03 -1.79
C LEU A 34 -0.59 1.49 -2.23
N TYR A 35 0.12 2.34 -1.49
CA TYR A 35 0.33 3.74 -1.84
C TYR A 35 0.94 3.87 -3.26
N ALA A 36 1.94 3.06 -3.57
CA ALA A 36 2.60 3.06 -4.88
C ALA A 36 1.67 2.58 -6.01
N ILE A 37 0.85 1.55 -5.77
CA ILE A 37 -0.15 1.05 -6.73
C ILE A 37 -1.18 2.14 -7.04
N GLN A 38 -1.76 2.77 -6.01
CA GLN A 38 -2.77 3.81 -6.19
C GLN A 38 -2.23 5.04 -6.92
N ASN A 39 -0.99 5.43 -6.61
CA ASN A 39 -0.33 6.58 -7.23
C ASN A 39 0.43 6.22 -8.51
N LYS A 40 0.27 4.99 -9.02
CA LYS A 40 0.82 4.50 -10.29
C LYS A 40 2.32 4.77 -10.42
N PHE A 41 3.11 4.33 -9.45
CA PHE A 41 4.56 4.40 -9.56
C PHE A 41 5.22 3.20 -8.89
N GLN A 42 6.52 3.03 -9.15
CA GLN A 42 7.33 2.00 -8.53
C GLN A 42 8.45 2.59 -7.65
N PHE A 43 8.73 1.88 -6.56
CA PHE A 43 9.88 2.09 -5.69
C PHE A 43 10.74 0.83 -5.56
N ARG A 44 11.96 1.02 -5.08
CA ARG A 44 12.85 -0.05 -4.62
C ARG A 44 13.28 0.21 -3.19
N THR A 45 13.62 -0.86 -2.48
CA THR A 45 14.28 -0.75 -1.18
C THR A 45 15.72 -0.27 -1.37
N LYS A 46 16.06 0.86 -0.77
CA LYS A 46 17.44 1.37 -0.72
C LYS A 46 18.19 0.79 0.48
N THR A 47 17.53 0.66 1.62
CA THR A 47 18.12 0.10 2.85
C THR A 47 17.03 -0.62 3.64
N SER A 48 17.34 -1.80 4.16
CA SER A 48 16.44 -2.56 5.04
C SER A 48 17.26 -3.36 6.04
N HIS A 49 17.05 -3.09 7.33
CA HIS A 49 17.57 -3.87 8.45
C HIS A 49 16.53 -3.83 9.59
N PRO A 50 16.67 -4.57 10.71
CA PRO A 50 15.61 -4.68 11.71
C PRO A 50 15.09 -3.34 12.26
N GLY A 51 15.92 -2.31 12.32
CA GLY A 51 15.53 -0.98 12.81
C GLY A 51 15.12 0.05 11.74
N VAL A 52 15.26 -0.24 10.45
CA VAL A 52 15.04 0.75 9.38
C VAL A 52 14.45 0.11 8.13
N LEU A 53 13.50 0.83 7.53
CA LEU A 53 13.07 0.62 6.15
C LEU A 53 13.23 1.93 5.38
N HIS A 54 14.04 1.92 4.33
CA HIS A 54 14.22 3.06 3.44
C HIS A 54 13.92 2.64 2.01
N VAL A 55 12.90 3.25 1.42
CA VAL A 55 12.50 3.04 0.03
C VAL A 55 12.67 4.32 -0.78
N VAL A 56 12.97 4.17 -2.06
CA VAL A 56 13.19 5.26 -3.01
C VAL A 56 12.52 4.92 -4.33
N CYS A 57 12.13 5.93 -5.11
CA CYS A 57 11.60 5.72 -6.45
C CYS A 57 12.63 5.01 -7.35
N ILE A 58 12.16 4.24 -8.34
CA ILE A 58 13.04 3.55 -9.30
C ILE A 58 13.78 4.51 -10.24
N GLY A 59 13.24 5.71 -10.47
CA GLY A 59 13.84 6.73 -11.33
C GLY A 59 15.22 7.14 -10.82
N LYS A 60 16.25 7.02 -11.67
CA LYS A 60 17.61 7.44 -11.33
C LYS A 60 17.59 8.93 -10.98
N LYS A 61 18.07 9.29 -9.79
CA LYS A 61 18.06 10.67 -9.21
C LYS A 61 16.68 11.23 -8.84
N CYS A 62 15.63 10.41 -8.78
CA CYS A 62 14.35 10.86 -8.24
C CYS A 62 14.46 11.20 -6.75
N LYS A 63 13.86 12.31 -6.32
CA LYS A 63 13.87 12.74 -4.91
C LYS A 63 12.84 12.01 -4.03
N TRP A 64 11.84 11.35 -4.62
CA TRP A 64 10.82 10.62 -3.85
C TRP A 64 11.45 9.51 -3.02
N ALA A 65 11.22 9.56 -1.71
CA ALA A 65 11.80 8.63 -0.74
C ALA A 65 11.01 8.60 0.57
N VAL A 66 11.01 7.45 1.21
CA VAL A 66 10.38 7.25 2.53
C VAL A 66 11.35 6.50 3.43
N ARG A 67 11.53 7.00 4.66
CA ARG A 67 12.33 6.32 5.69
C ARG A 67 11.49 6.09 6.93
N GLY A 68 11.19 4.82 7.19
CA GLY A 68 10.67 4.33 8.47
C GLY A 68 11.79 3.92 9.41
N VAL A 69 11.63 4.20 10.70
CA VAL A 69 12.56 3.82 11.76
C VAL A 69 11.78 3.11 12.85
N ARG A 70 12.31 1.99 13.34
CA ARG A 70 11.71 1.27 14.47
C ARG A 70 11.82 2.11 15.73
N ILE A 71 10.73 2.20 16.49
CA ILE A 71 10.70 2.83 17.80
C ILE A 71 11.38 1.87 18.79
N GLU A 72 12.31 2.40 19.57
CA GLU A 72 13.06 1.62 20.56
C GLU A 72 12.13 0.91 21.55
N GLY A 73 12.45 -0.34 21.88
CA GLY A 73 11.63 -1.18 22.75
C GLY A 73 10.33 -1.70 22.12
N THR A 74 10.08 -1.48 20.83
CA THR A 74 8.87 -1.94 20.13
C THR A 74 9.19 -2.54 18.75
N ASP A 75 8.19 -3.18 18.15
CA ASP A 75 8.21 -3.58 16.73
C ASP A 75 7.63 -2.51 15.79
N SER A 76 7.12 -1.42 16.36
CA SER A 76 6.48 -0.34 15.62
C SER A 76 7.49 0.51 14.86
N PHE A 77 7.10 0.98 13.68
CA PHE A 77 7.87 1.86 12.82
C PHE A 77 7.20 3.22 12.69
N GLU A 78 8.01 4.26 12.81
CA GLU A 78 7.62 5.65 12.55
C GLU A 78 8.21 6.13 11.23
N VAL A 79 7.40 6.76 10.37
CA VAL A 79 7.89 7.43 9.16
C VAL A 79 8.58 8.74 9.53
N ARG A 80 9.90 8.72 9.65
CA ARG A 80 10.72 9.89 10.00
C ARG A 80 11.20 10.73 8.83
N ARG A 81 11.05 10.24 7.60
CA ARG A 81 11.24 11.06 6.39
C ARG A 81 10.24 10.63 5.35
N PHE A 82 9.56 11.61 4.76
CA PHE A 82 8.70 11.39 3.61
C PHE A 82 8.88 12.55 2.62
N ASN A 83 9.57 12.27 1.52
CA ASN A 83 9.57 13.15 0.35
C ASN A 83 8.59 12.59 -0.67
N SER A 84 7.44 13.26 -0.81
CA SER A 84 6.36 12.88 -1.73
C SER A 84 6.59 13.37 -3.16
N VAL A 85 7.62 14.17 -3.42
CA VAL A 85 7.85 14.80 -4.73
C VAL A 85 8.65 13.87 -5.64
N HIS A 86 8.05 13.52 -6.78
CA HIS A 86 8.77 12.91 -7.88
C HIS A 86 9.47 13.96 -8.74
N THR A 87 10.77 13.78 -8.98
CA THR A 87 11.55 14.59 -9.94
C THR A 87 11.96 13.81 -11.18
N CYS A 88 11.49 12.56 -11.30
CA CYS A 88 11.71 11.74 -12.49
C CYS A 88 10.54 11.88 -13.49
N PRO A 89 10.81 11.63 -14.78
CA PRO A 89 9.77 11.49 -15.79
C PRO A 89 8.74 10.40 -15.45
N ILE A 90 7.57 10.50 -16.07
CA ILE A 90 6.41 9.62 -15.83
C ILE A 90 6.67 8.20 -16.34
N ASP A 91 7.15 8.10 -17.57
CA ASP A 91 7.59 6.88 -18.26
C ASP A 91 8.56 6.05 -17.41
N CYS A 92 9.52 6.71 -16.77
CA CYS A 92 10.54 6.07 -15.94
C CYS A 92 9.99 5.36 -14.70
N ARG A 93 8.82 5.77 -14.18
CA ARG A 93 8.27 5.24 -12.92
C ARG A 93 7.05 4.34 -13.10
N MET A 94 6.43 4.34 -14.29
CA MET A 94 5.26 3.52 -14.63
C MET A 94 5.59 2.23 -15.41
N SER A 95 6.85 2.00 -15.80
CA SER A 95 7.25 0.81 -16.56
C SER A 95 7.23 -0.48 -15.71
N GLY A 96 6.05 -1.06 -15.47
CA GLY A 96 5.84 -2.32 -14.74
C GLY A 96 5.07 -2.19 -13.41
N ASN A 97 4.82 -3.32 -12.75
CA ASN A 97 3.97 -3.43 -11.57
C ASN A 97 4.65 -4.15 -10.38
N ARG A 98 5.91 -3.78 -10.05
CA ARG A 98 6.71 -4.50 -9.02
C ARG A 98 6.06 -4.56 -7.62
N GLN A 99 5.11 -3.69 -7.34
CA GLN A 99 4.44 -3.53 -6.04
C GLN A 99 3.14 -4.32 -5.98
N ALA A 100 2.54 -4.64 -7.13
CA ALA A 100 1.32 -5.43 -7.23
C ALA A 100 1.64 -6.93 -7.14
N THR A 101 2.11 -7.38 -5.98
CA THR A 101 2.33 -8.81 -5.74
C THR A 101 1.00 -9.54 -5.59
N ALA A 102 0.95 -10.85 -5.89
CA ALA A 102 -0.26 -11.65 -5.76
C ALA A 102 -0.90 -11.57 -4.36
N ASN A 103 -0.09 -11.44 -3.30
CA ASN A 103 -0.58 -11.22 -1.93
C ASN A 103 -1.27 -9.87 -1.75
N ILE A 104 -0.70 -8.78 -2.28
CA ILE A 104 -1.29 -7.43 -2.20
C ILE A 104 -2.57 -7.35 -3.04
N ILE A 105 -2.55 -7.94 -4.23
CA ILE A 105 -3.74 -8.04 -5.10
C ILE A 105 -4.82 -8.88 -4.42
N GLY A 106 -4.46 -10.03 -3.86
CA GLY A 106 -5.38 -10.91 -3.12
C GLY A 106 -5.98 -10.22 -1.89
N LYS A 107 -5.18 -9.42 -1.16
CA LYS A 107 -5.67 -8.56 -0.07
C LYS A 107 -6.66 -7.50 -0.60
N LEU A 108 -6.31 -6.80 -1.68
CA LEU A 108 -7.18 -5.77 -2.27
C LEU A 108 -8.52 -6.36 -2.74
N ILE A 109 -8.48 -7.50 -3.44
CA ILE A 109 -9.65 -8.27 -3.88
C ILE A 109 -10.46 -8.69 -2.65
N LYS A 110 -9.83 -9.37 -1.67
CA LYS A 110 -10.50 -9.79 -0.45
C LYS A 110 -11.18 -8.61 0.26
N HIS A 111 -10.56 -7.44 0.32
CA HIS A 111 -11.20 -6.23 0.87
C HIS A 111 -12.41 -5.81 0.04
N GLN A 112 -12.27 -5.69 -1.29
CA GLN A 112 -13.39 -5.34 -2.17
C GLN A 112 -14.58 -6.31 -2.08
N TYR A 113 -14.31 -7.60 -1.87
CA TYR A 113 -15.35 -8.64 -1.79
C TYR A 113 -15.86 -8.93 -0.37
N MET A 114 -15.10 -8.61 0.69
CA MET A 114 -15.57 -8.69 2.08
C MET A 114 -16.30 -7.42 2.54
N ASP A 115 -16.05 -6.28 1.89
CA ASP A 115 -16.85 -5.05 2.02
C ASP A 115 -18.18 -5.12 1.21
N ALA A 116 -18.56 -6.33 0.77
CA ALA A 116 -19.82 -6.64 0.10
C ALA A 116 -21.05 -6.62 1.04
N SER A 117 -20.91 -6.10 2.27
CA SER A 117 -22.03 -5.63 3.09
C SER A 117 -22.88 -4.55 2.39
N ARG A 118 -22.46 -4.04 1.21
CA ARG A 118 -23.27 -3.16 0.35
C ARG A 118 -23.89 -3.80 -0.90
N LYS A 119 -23.63 -5.08 -1.19
CA LYS A 119 -24.38 -5.95 -2.14
C LYS A 119 -23.63 -7.27 -2.29
N PRO A 120 -24.27 -8.44 -2.11
CA PRO A 120 -23.63 -9.72 -2.45
C PRO A 120 -23.37 -9.75 -3.96
N TYR A 121 -22.10 -9.59 -4.35
CA TYR A 121 -21.67 -9.82 -5.73
C TYR A 121 -21.78 -11.31 -6.01
N ALA A 122 -22.80 -11.71 -6.76
CA ALA A 122 -22.96 -13.09 -7.19
C ALA A 122 -21.72 -13.50 -8.02
N PRO A 123 -21.22 -14.75 -7.90
CA PRO A 123 -20.06 -15.23 -8.65
C PRO A 123 -20.15 -15.01 -10.17
N LYS A 124 -21.38 -14.99 -10.72
CA LYS A 124 -21.66 -14.68 -12.13
C LYS A 124 -21.31 -13.24 -12.53
N SER A 125 -21.42 -12.29 -11.61
CA SER A 125 -21.07 -10.88 -11.84
C SER A 125 -19.56 -10.67 -11.94
N ILE A 126 -18.76 -11.50 -11.26
CA ILE A 126 -17.29 -11.47 -11.33
C ILE A 126 -16.80 -11.84 -12.73
N MET A 127 -17.39 -12.89 -13.32
CA MET A 127 -17.05 -13.32 -14.68
C MET A 127 -17.45 -12.27 -15.72
N SER A 128 -18.61 -11.63 -15.55
CA SER A 128 -19.07 -10.58 -16.47
C SER A 128 -18.21 -9.32 -16.41
N ASP A 129 -17.76 -8.90 -15.22
CA ASP A 129 -16.88 -7.75 -15.07
C ASP A 129 -15.46 -8.03 -15.59
N LEU A 130 -14.95 -9.27 -15.40
CA LEU A 130 -13.66 -9.68 -15.93
C LEU A 130 -13.68 -9.74 -17.47
N GLY A 131 -14.76 -10.25 -18.07
CA GLY A 131 -14.95 -10.24 -19.54
C GLY A 131 -14.98 -8.83 -20.11
N ARG A 132 -15.74 -7.94 -19.48
CA ARG A 132 -15.83 -6.53 -19.89
C ARG A 132 -14.51 -5.76 -19.76
N GLN A 133 -13.68 -6.07 -18.75
CA GLN A 133 -12.36 -5.43 -18.60
C GLN A 133 -11.29 -5.99 -19.55
N LEU A 134 -11.46 -7.21 -20.04
CA LEU A 134 -10.54 -7.87 -20.98
C LEU A 134 -11.00 -7.79 -22.44
N GLY A 135 -12.16 -7.19 -22.71
CA GLY A 135 -12.71 -7.02 -24.06
C GLY A 135 -13.25 -8.31 -24.68
N LEU A 136 -13.75 -9.24 -23.86
CA LEU A 136 -14.43 -10.47 -24.27
C LEU A 136 -15.95 -10.32 -24.20
#